data_AF-A0A350M6U8-F1
#
_entry.id   AF-A0A350M6U8-F1
#
_cell.length_a   1.000
_cell.length_b   1.000
_cell.length_c   1.000
_cell.angle_alpha   90.00
_cell.angle_beta   90.00
_cell.angle_gamma   90.00
#
_symmetry.space_group_name_H-M   'P 1'
#
loop_
_entity.id
_entity.type
_entity.pdbx_description
1 polymer ?
#
loop_
_entity_poly.entity_id
_entity_poly.type
_entity_poly.pdbx_seq_one_letter_code
_entity_poly.pdbx_strand_id
1 'polypeptide(L)'
;MVSEKVLRIFSWKRIGLAVLIGLLGASYLLWTNFDIKAFEVVQWSGSSFIWLFVAVLMMATRDVAYMYRIRVLTDYKLTWRRSFDVIMLWEFASALTPSVVGGSGVALYIVHK
;
A
#
# COMPACT_ATOMS: atom_id res chain seq x y z
N MET A 1 20.47 13.37 -16.65
CA MET A 1 20.05 12.28 -17.57
C MET A 1 19.45 11.03 -16.88
N VAL A 2 19.09 11.05 -15.59
CA VAL A 2 18.53 9.85 -14.89
C VAL A 2 17.00 9.89 -14.73
N SER A 3 16.34 11.00 -15.11
CA SER A 3 14.92 11.23 -14.78
C SER A 3 13.90 10.48 -15.66
N GLU A 4 14.23 10.09 -16.90
CA GLU A 4 13.22 9.52 -17.82
C GLU A 4 13.10 7.99 -17.76
N LYS A 5 14.17 7.28 -17.37
CA LYS A 5 14.17 5.80 -17.39
C LYS A 5 13.37 5.18 -16.24
N VAL A 6 13.25 5.86 -15.11
CA VAL A 6 12.48 5.37 -13.94
C VAL A 6 10.97 5.48 -14.19
N LEU A 7 10.52 6.55 -14.85
CA LEU A 7 9.12 6.74 -15.24
C LEU A 7 8.63 5.72 -16.29
N ARG A 8 9.54 5.10 -17.05
CA ARG A 8 9.21 4.06 -18.04
C ARG A 8 9.02 2.66 -17.43
N ILE A 9 9.47 2.45 -16.18
CA ILE A 9 9.21 1.22 -15.40
C ILE A 9 7.80 1.28 -14.80
N PHE A 10 7.33 2.47 -14.44
CA PHE A 10 5.93 2.74 -14.11
C PHE A 10 5.09 2.88 -15.38
N SER A 11 4.87 1.77 -16.09
CA SER A 11 3.85 1.74 -17.15
C SER A 11 2.48 1.93 -16.51
N TRP A 12 1.98 3.18 -16.51
CA TRP A 12 0.68 3.57 -15.94
C TRP A 12 -0.47 2.65 -16.39
N LYS A 13 -0.38 2.15 -17.63
CA LYS A 13 -1.32 1.17 -18.19
C LYS A 13 -1.34 -0.16 -17.45
N ARG A 14 -0.20 -0.71 -17.03
CA ARG A 14 -0.11 -2.01 -16.33
C ARG A 14 -0.56 -1.90 -14.88
N ILE A 15 -0.18 -0.80 -14.21
CA ILE A 15 -0.63 -0.51 -12.84
C ILE A 15 -2.14 -0.30 -12.84
N GLY A 16 -2.65 0.51 -13.77
CA GLY A 16 -4.09 0.70 -13.96
C GLY A 16 -4.84 -0.60 -14.25
N LEU A 17 -4.28 -1.48 -15.08
CA LEU A 17 -4.88 -2.79 -15.37
C LEU A 17 -4.91 -3.71 -14.13
N ALA A 18 -3.82 -3.78 -13.35
CA ALA A 18 -3.76 -4.58 -12.12
C ALA A 18 -4.75 -4.06 -11.06
N VAL A 19 -4.81 -2.74 -10.87
CA VAL A 19 -5.80 -2.08 -9.99
C VAL A 19 -7.21 -2.41 -10.44
N LEU A 20 -7.49 -2.33 -11.76
CA LEU A 20 -8.81 -2.57 -12.31
C LEU A 20 -9.24 -4.03 -12.15
N ILE A 21 -8.36 -5.00 -12.38
CA ILE A 21 -8.64 -6.43 -12.12
C ILE A 21 -8.92 -6.66 -10.63
N GLY A 22 -8.11 -6.07 -9.74
CA GLY A 22 -8.30 -6.14 -8.29
C GLY A 22 -9.65 -5.55 -7.86
N LEU A 23 -10.01 -4.37 -8.37
CA LEU A 23 -11.30 -3.72 -8.11
C LEU A 23 -12.48 -4.53 -8.65
N LEU A 24 -12.36 -5.12 -9.84
CA LEU A 24 -13.40 -5.98 -10.41
C LEU A 24 -13.60 -7.24 -9.56
N GLY A 25 -12.50 -7.88 -9.13
CA GLY A 25 -12.56 -9.04 -8.23
C GLY A 25 -13.18 -8.70 -6.89
N ALA A 26 -12.74 -7.61 -6.25
CA ALA A 26 -13.30 -7.14 -4.99
C ALA A 26 -14.79 -6.78 -5.11
N SER A 27 -15.17 -6.07 -6.18
CA SER A 27 -16.58 -5.69 -6.43
C SER A 27 -17.45 -6.91 -6.71
N TYR A 28 -16.94 -7.91 -7.45
CA TYR A 28 -17.64 -9.16 -7.70
C TYR A 28 -17.85 -9.98 -6.41
N LEU A 29 -16.82 -10.08 -5.56
CA LEU A 29 -16.92 -10.73 -4.26
C LEU A 29 -17.89 -10.00 -3.34
N LEU A 30 -17.87 -8.67 -3.35
CA LEU A 30 -18.77 -7.84 -2.56
C LEU A 30 -20.21 -8.01 -3.03
N TRP A 31 -20.48 -8.04 -4.33
CA TRP A 31 -21.82 -8.28 -4.87
C TRP A 31 -22.33 -9.69 -4.52
N THR A 32 -21.48 -10.72 -4.66
CA THR A 32 -21.88 -12.12 -4.44
C THR A 32 -22.07 -12.47 -2.97
N ASN A 33 -21.33 -11.83 -2.07
CA ASN A 33 -21.39 -12.08 -0.62
C ASN A 33 -22.07 -10.94 0.15
N PHE A 34 -22.87 -10.11 -0.52
CA PHE A 34 -23.53 -8.98 0.11
C PHE A 34 -24.68 -9.45 1.00
N ASP A 35 -24.42 -9.63 2.30
CA ASP A 35 -25.45 -9.90 3.30
C ASP A 35 -25.87 -8.61 4.01
N ILE A 36 -27.06 -8.12 3.69
CA ILE A 36 -27.66 -6.93 4.31
C ILE A 36 -27.84 -7.09 5.83
N LYS A 37 -28.05 -8.33 6.31
CA LYS A 37 -28.23 -8.60 7.74
C LYS A 37 -26.95 -8.42 8.54
N ALA A 38 -25.78 -8.63 7.91
CA ALA A 38 -24.50 -8.38 8.56
C ALA A 38 -24.25 -6.88 8.84
N PHE A 39 -24.83 -6.00 8.02
CA PHE A 39 -24.74 -4.55 8.22
C PHE A 39 -25.68 -4.03 9.30
N GLU A 40 -26.82 -4.68 9.54
CA GLU A 40 -27.75 -4.30 10.62
C GLU A 40 -27.14 -4.53 12.02
N VAL A 41 -26.18 -5.46 12.15
CA VAL A 41 -25.45 -5.71 13.40
C VAL A 41 -24.40 -4.63 13.68
N VAL A 42 -23.97 -3.88 12.65
CA VAL A 42 -22.98 -2.80 12.81
C VAL A 42 -23.66 -1.59 13.45
N GLN A 43 -23.54 -1.48 14.77
CA GLN A 43 -24.01 -0.32 15.52
C GLN A 43 -23.02 0.84 15.36
N TRP A 44 -23.37 1.78 14.49
CA TRP A 44 -22.64 3.03 14.31
C TRP A 44 -22.90 3.94 15.52
N SER A 45 -21.91 4.04 16.41
CA SER A 45 -21.93 4.92 17.58
C SER A 45 -20.91 6.04 17.41
N GLY A 46 -21.09 7.16 18.13
CA GLY A 46 -20.07 8.23 18.20
C GLY A 46 -18.69 7.72 18.64
N SER A 47 -18.67 6.67 19.47
CA SER A 47 -17.43 5.97 19.86
C SER A 47 -16.75 5.28 18.67
N SER A 48 -17.51 4.69 17.75
CA SER A 48 -16.99 4.02 16.56
C SER A 48 -16.19 4.98 15.68
N PHE A 49 -16.64 6.23 15.55
CA PHE A 49 -15.90 7.27 14.81
C PHE A 49 -14.59 7.67 15.50
N ILE A 50 -14.58 7.75 16.83
CA ILE A 50 -13.35 8.01 17.61
C ILE A 50 -12.33 6.88 17.37
N TRP A 51 -12.76 5.63 17.47
CA TRP A 51 -11.87 4.49 17.26
C TRP A 51 -11.38 4.37 15.81
N LEU A 52 -12.23 4.69 14.83
CA LEU A 52 -11.79 4.80 13.43
C LEU A 52 -10.72 5.88 13.25
N PHE A 53 -10.90 7.04 13.89
CA PHE A 53 -9.90 8.11 13.86
C PHE A 53 -8.58 7.68 14.51
N VAL A 54 -8.63 7.00 15.66
CA VAL A 54 -7.45 6.43 16.32
C VAL A 54 -6.77 5.40 15.43
N ALA A 55 -7.51 4.55 14.72
CA ALA A 55 -6.95 3.59 13.78
C ALA A 55 -6.18 4.30 12.65
N VAL A 56 -6.72 5.38 12.10
CA VAL A 56 -6.03 6.20 11.09
C VAL A 56 -4.78 6.85 11.67
N LEU A 57 -4.83 7.37 12.90
CA LEU A 57 -3.64 7.93 13.56
C LEU A 57 -2.55 6.88 13.80
N MET A 58 -2.93 5.66 14.17
CA MET A 58 -1.98 4.54 14.33
C MET A 58 -1.32 4.17 13.00
N MET A 59 -2.08 4.14 11.90
CA MET A 59 -1.51 3.95 10.56
C MET A 59 -0.52 5.06 10.19
N ALA A 60 -0.88 6.32 10.41
CA ALA A 60 0.02 7.44 10.14
C ALA A 60 1.31 7.38 11.00
N THR A 61 1.17 7.02 12.28
CA THR A 61 2.32 6.86 13.19
C THR A 61 3.26 5.76 12.72
N ARG A 62 2.71 4.63 12.25
CA ARG A 62 3.47 3.52 11.66
C ARG A 62 4.28 3.99 10.45
N ASP A 63 3.66 4.74 9.54
CA ASP A 63 4.32 5.22 8.33
C ASP A 63 5.45 6.21 8.66
N VAL A 64 5.25 7.09 9.65
CA VAL A 64 6.29 7.99 10.16
C VAL A 64 7.45 7.22 10.81
N ALA A 65 7.16 6.15 11.56
CA ALA A 65 8.19 5.30 12.14
C ALA A 65 9.05 4.61 11.07
N TYR A 66 8.43 4.16 9.96
CA TYR A 66 9.17 3.62 8.81
C TYR A 66 10.02 4.67 8.10
N MET A 67 9.52 5.89 7.96
CA MET A 67 10.31 7.01 7.42
C MET A 67 11.52 7.31 8.30
N TYR A 68 11.38 7.26 9.63
CA TYR A 68 12.51 7.40 10.55
C TYR A 68 13.52 6.26 10.38
N ARG A 69 13.06 5.00 10.35
CA ARG A 69 13.90 3.81 10.18
C ARG A 69 14.76 3.88 8.92
N ILE A 70 14.16 4.17 7.75
CA ILE A 70 14.92 4.22 6.48
C ILE A 70 15.92 5.38 6.48
N ARG A 71 15.62 6.47 7.20
CA ARG A 71 16.51 7.61 7.33
C ARG A 71 17.73 7.28 8.19
N VAL A 72 17.55 6.55 9.29
CA VAL A 72 18.65 6.05 10.12
C VAL A 72 19.51 5.05 9.32
N LEU A 73 18.88 4.12 8.60
CA LEU A 73 19.59 3.12 7.78
C LEU A 73 20.38 3.70 6.60
N THR A 74 20.06 4.92 6.19
CA THR A 74 20.73 5.61 5.07
C THR A 74 21.69 6.71 5.53
N ASP A 75 22.09 6.70 6.81
CA ASP A 75 22.93 7.74 7.43
C ASP A 75 22.38 9.15 7.22
N TYR A 76 21.06 9.30 7.31
CA TYR A 76 20.34 10.56 7.12
C TYR A 76 20.54 11.24 5.74
N LYS A 77 21.04 10.51 4.74
CA LYS A 77 21.21 11.02 3.36
C LYS A 77 19.87 11.30 2.67
N LEU A 78 18.79 10.67 3.13
CA LEU A 78 17.42 10.94 2.66
C LEU A 78 16.77 12.08 3.46
N THR A 79 16.22 13.05 2.75
CA THR A 79 15.36 14.10 3.31
C THR A 79 13.96 13.54 3.61
N TRP A 80 13.25 14.13 4.57
CA TRP A 80 11.91 13.69 4.97
C TRP A 80 10.92 13.47 3.82
N ARG A 81 10.94 14.35 2.80
CA ARG A 81 10.08 14.20 1.60
C ARG A 81 10.45 12.98 0.76
N ARG A 82 11.75 12.71 0.57
CA ARG A 82 12.20 11.52 -0.17
C ARG A 82 11.91 10.24 0.60
N SER A 83 12.07 10.25 1.92
CA SER A 83 11.66 9.12 2.77
C SER A 83 10.17 8.86 2.66
N PHE A 84 9.34 9.91 2.63
CA PHE A 84 7.90 9.77 2.41
C PHE A 84 7.59 9.14 1.05
N ASP A 85 8.16 9.68 -0.05
CA ASP A 85 7.93 9.14 -1.40
C ASP A 85 8.31 7.66 -1.49
N VAL A 86 9.44 7.26 -0.89
CA VAL A 86 9.89 5.87 -0.89
C VAL A 86 8.96 4.96 -0.08
N ILE A 87 8.57 5.36 1.14
CA ILE A 87 7.66 4.56 1.98
C ILE A 87 6.27 4.46 1.34
N MET A 88 5.73 5.56 0.81
CA MET A 88 4.41 5.54 0.16
C MET A 88 4.40 4.68 -1.11
N LEU A 89 5.46 4.75 -1.93
CA LEU A 89 5.61 3.86 -3.08
C LEU A 89 5.78 2.40 -2.65
N TRP A 90 6.48 2.15 -1.54
CA TRP A 90 6.65 0.81 -0.99
C TRP A 90 5.33 0.23 -0.48
N GLU A 91 4.60 0.94 0.38
CA GLU A 91 3.28 0.52 0.88
C GLU A 91 2.28 0.32 -0.27
N PHE A 92 2.30 1.21 -1.27
CA PHE A 92 1.48 1.06 -2.47
C PHE A 92 1.83 -0.19 -3.28
N ALA A 93 3.12 -0.45 -3.49
CA ALA A 93 3.56 -1.65 -4.19
C ALA A 93 3.15 -2.91 -3.43
N SER A 94 3.30 -2.93 -2.10
CA SER A 94 2.88 -4.06 -1.26
C SER A 94 1.37 -4.29 -1.28
N ALA A 95 0.55 -3.23 -1.35
CA ALA A 95 -0.90 -3.34 -1.48
C ALA A 95 -1.35 -3.85 -2.86
N LEU A 96 -0.58 -3.55 -3.92
CA LEU A 96 -0.88 -3.99 -5.28
C LEU A 96 -0.41 -5.40 -5.60
N THR A 97 0.71 -5.84 -5.02
CA THR A 97 1.22 -7.19 -5.28
C THR A 97 0.36 -8.20 -4.53
N PRO A 98 -0.16 -9.27 -5.20
CA PRO A 98 -0.79 -10.36 -4.46
C PRO A 98 0.23 -10.89 -3.43
N SER A 99 -0.21 -11.12 -2.18
CA SER A 99 0.62 -11.38 -0.99
C SER A 99 1.73 -12.43 -1.14
N VAL A 100 1.77 -13.17 -2.25
CA VAL A 100 2.73 -14.21 -2.59
C VAL A 100 3.98 -13.68 -3.34
N VAL A 101 3.95 -12.48 -3.95
CA VAL A 101 5.00 -12.05 -4.91
C VAL A 101 5.78 -10.79 -4.50
N GLY A 102 5.35 -10.05 -3.48
CA GLY A 102 5.81 -8.68 -3.23
C GLY A 102 7.30 -8.45 -2.89
N GLY A 103 8.02 -9.46 -2.39
CA GLY A 103 9.45 -9.31 -2.06
C GLY A 103 10.30 -10.51 -2.42
N SER A 104 9.81 -11.73 -2.13
CA SER A 104 10.56 -12.97 -2.31
C SER A 104 10.76 -13.35 -3.78
N GLY A 105 9.78 -13.09 -4.65
CA GLY A 105 9.88 -13.39 -6.08
C GLY A 105 10.91 -12.52 -6.82
N VAL A 106 11.02 -11.25 -6.43
CA VAL A 106 12.00 -10.32 -6.99
C VAL A 106 13.41 -10.62 -6.46
N ALA A 107 13.54 -11.01 -5.19
CA ALA A 107 14.82 -11.43 -4.61
C ALA A 107 15.40 -12.69 -5.29
N LEU A 108 14.56 -13.68 -5.59
CA LEU A 108 14.97 -14.88 -6.34
C LEU A 108 15.43 -14.55 -7.76
N TYR A 109 14.77 -13.60 -8.44
CA TYR A 109 15.16 -13.18 -9.78
C TYR A 109 16.49 -12.41 -9.83
N ILE A 110 16.81 -11.64 -8.78
CA ILE A 110 18.07 -10.89 -8.68
C ILE A 110 19.25 -11.80 -8.31
N VAL A 111 19.03 -12.86 -7.51
CA VAL A 111 20.11 -13.77 -7.07
C VAL A 111 20.48 -14.80 -8.15
N HIS A 112 19.56 -15.16 -9.04
CA HIS A 112 19.80 -16.16 -10.09
C HIS A 112 20.34 -15.58 -11.42
N LYS A 113 20.76 -14.31 -11.45
CA LYS A 113 21.34 -13.70 -12.65
C LYS A 113 22.67 -13.00 -12.37
#